data_AF-A0A946SIB6-F1
#
_entry.id   AF-A0A946SIB6-F1
#
_cell.length_a   1.000
_cell.length_b   1.000
_cell.length_c   1.000
_cell.angle_alpha   90.00
_cell.angle_beta   90.00
_cell.angle_gamma   90.00
#
_symmetry.space_group_name_H-M   'P 1'
#
loop_
_entity.id
_entity.type
_entity.pdbx_description
1 polymer ?
#
loop_
_entity_poly.entity_id
_entity_poly.type
_entity_poly.pdbx_seq_one_letter_code
_entity_poly.pdbx_strand_id
1 'polypeptide(L)'
;MIHNTIHWEPWMVAGTGLILLTILAKEIEFEDVMTNMTHEIPLLMFFVALFMLVGGVEGSKFLEYLGQFLVPLLIDPITGDVIQENFMITCIALMWVAAIMSAAIDNIPFTAAMIPIIASLEAIGVNIAALCWCLALGVGMGGNGTHIGSTANVYIVTVSEKLAKTTGNPDLAITPYTWAKKGLPVMILTLIICTIVMYTFFDYYAQPLGV
;
A
#
# COMPACT_ATOMS: atom_id res chain seq x y z
N MET A 1 20.02 5.08 5.54
CA MET A 1 21.09 4.04 5.44
C MET A 1 21.91 3.87 6.72
N ILE A 2 22.41 4.94 7.38
CA ILE A 2 23.26 4.80 8.59
C ILE A 2 22.53 4.17 9.79
N HIS A 3 21.24 4.43 10.00
CA HIS A 3 20.52 3.85 11.16
C HIS A 3 20.47 2.31 11.20
N ASN A 4 20.43 1.65 10.04
CA ASN A 4 20.45 0.18 9.96
C ASN A 4 21.77 -0.41 10.44
N THR A 5 22.89 0.31 10.32
CA THR A 5 24.21 -0.16 10.81
C THR A 5 24.38 0.01 12.32
N ILE A 6 23.58 0.88 12.95
CA ILE A 6 23.55 1.09 14.40
C ILE A 6 22.34 0.40 15.06
N HIS A 7 21.62 -0.45 14.31
CA HIS A 7 20.39 -1.13 14.76
C HIS A 7 19.34 -0.16 15.32
N TRP A 8 19.31 1.07 14.82
CA TRP A 8 18.31 2.03 15.23
C TRP A 8 17.09 1.93 14.33
N GLU A 9 15.94 1.68 14.94
CA GLU A 9 14.66 1.81 14.29
C GLU A 9 14.37 3.26 13.87
N PRO A 10 13.60 3.47 12.78
CA PRO A 10 13.30 4.81 12.25
C PRO A 10 12.74 5.79 13.29
N TRP A 11 11.93 5.32 14.24
CA TRP A 11 11.36 6.16 15.30
C TRP A 11 12.42 6.69 16.28
N MET A 12 13.49 5.92 16.53
CA MET A 12 14.60 6.36 17.38
C MET A 12 15.42 7.45 16.70
N VAL A 13 15.59 7.36 15.38
CA VAL A 13 16.24 8.41 14.58
C VAL A 13 15.41 9.69 14.58
N ALA A 14 14.08 9.57 14.40
CA ALA A 14 13.18 10.71 14.46
C ALA A 14 13.19 11.36 15.86
N GLY A 15 13.14 10.55 16.92
CA GLY A 15 13.18 11.02 18.31
C GLY A 15 14.49 11.72 18.67
N THR A 16 15.63 11.15 18.26
CA THR A 16 16.94 11.79 18.47
C THR A 16 17.09 13.08 17.66
N GLY A 17 16.57 13.12 16.43
CA GLY A 17 16.49 14.35 15.63
C GLY A 17 15.67 15.43 16.32
N LEU A 18 14.50 15.09 16.87
CA LEU A 18 13.66 16.01 17.64
C LEU A 18 14.38 16.55 18.89
N ILE A 19 15.06 15.68 19.65
CA ILE A 19 15.84 16.06 20.84
C ILE A 19 17.00 17.00 20.46
N LEU A 20 17.74 16.70 19.39
CA LEU A 20 18.83 17.57 18.94
C LEU A 20 18.32 18.93 18.47
N LEU A 21 17.22 18.95 17.70
CA LEU A 21 16.61 20.20 17.23
C LEU A 21 16.09 21.06 18.38
N THR A 22 15.53 20.45 19.43
CA THR A 22 15.09 21.17 20.63
C THR A 22 16.27 21.70 21.47
N ILE A 23 17.40 21.00 21.54
CA ILE A 23 18.59 21.53 22.22
C ILE A 23 19.25 22.68 21.44
N LEU A 24 19.22 22.61 20.10
CA LEU A 24 19.83 23.62 19.22
C LEU A 24 18.93 24.84 18.98
N ALA A 25 17.62 24.69 19.15
CA ALA A 25 16.66 25.79 19.00
C ALA A 25 16.87 26.81 20.11
N LYS A 26 17.12 28.06 19.71
CA LYS A 26 17.47 29.16 20.61
C LYS A 26 16.28 29.70 21.39
N GLU A 27 15.09 29.62 20.80
CA GLU A 27 13.80 29.96 21.39
C GLU A 27 12.80 28.87 20.97
N ILE A 28 12.11 28.29 21.94
CA ILE A 28 11.04 27.31 21.71
C ILE A 28 9.80 27.87 22.39
N GLU A 29 8.90 28.43 21.60
CA GLU A 29 7.54 28.68 22.07
C GLU A 29 6.80 27.34 22.06
N PHE A 30 6.76 26.70 23.23
CA PHE A 30 6.11 25.40 23.40
C PHE A 30 4.65 25.41 22.93
N GLU A 31 3.96 26.55 23.08
CA GLU A 31 2.56 26.72 22.67
C GLU A 31 2.40 26.64 21.14
N ASP A 32 3.30 27.27 20.38
CA ASP A 32 3.32 27.22 18.91
C ASP A 32 3.71 25.83 18.39
N VAL A 33 4.69 25.18 19.02
CA VAL A 33 5.08 23.80 18.66
C VAL A 33 3.92 22.84 18.92
N MET A 34 3.27 22.93 20.08
CA MET A 34 2.16 22.04 20.43
C MET A 34 0.95 22.30 19.53
N THR A 35 0.65 23.56 19.20
CA THR A 35 -0.45 23.91 18.29
C THR A 35 -0.20 23.35 16.90
N ASN A 36 1.02 23.50 16.38
CA ASN A 36 1.41 22.92 15.10
C ASN A 36 1.33 21.39 15.09
N MET A 37 1.78 20.73 16.15
CA MET A 37 1.74 19.28 16.30
C MET A 37 0.30 18.74 16.46
N THR A 38 -0.57 19.51 17.11
CA THR A 38 -2.01 19.18 17.26
C THR A 38 -2.70 19.05 15.90
N HIS A 39 -2.21 19.75 14.88
CA HIS A 39 -2.73 19.64 13.52
C HIS A 39 -2.40 18.31 12.83
N GLU A 40 -1.41 17.55 13.29
CA GLU A 40 -1.03 16.24 12.74
C GLU A 40 -1.68 15.06 13.47
N ILE A 41 -2.26 15.29 14.67
CA ILE A 41 -2.97 14.27 15.46
C ILE A 41 -4.07 13.54 14.65
N PRO A 42 -4.90 14.21 13.81
CA PRO A 42 -5.89 13.51 13.00
C PRO A 42 -5.27 12.48 12.05
N LEU A 43 -4.11 12.77 11.48
CA LEU A 43 -3.37 11.88 10.58
C LEU A 43 -2.83 10.66 11.36
N LEU A 44 -2.28 10.90 12.56
CA LEU A 44 -1.80 9.85 13.45
C LEU A 44 -2.95 8.93 13.89
N MET A 45 -4.08 9.51 14.31
CA MET A 45 -5.28 8.77 14.70
C MET A 45 -5.86 7.96 13.54
N PHE A 46 -5.83 8.51 12.32
CA PHE A 46 -6.20 7.78 11.10
C PHE A 46 -5.31 6.55 10.90
N PHE A 47 -3.98 6.68 11.01
CA PHE A 47 -3.08 5.53 10.87
C PHE A 47 -3.26 4.49 11.98
N VAL A 48 -3.43 4.91 13.23
CA VAL A 48 -3.71 3.99 14.34
C VAL A 48 -4.99 3.21 14.09
N ALA A 49 -6.07 3.89 13.68
CA ALA A 49 -7.33 3.23 13.35
C ALA A 49 -7.20 2.28 12.14
N LEU A 50 -6.49 2.70 11.10
CA LEU A 50 -6.22 1.89 9.90
C LEU A 50 -5.46 0.61 10.26
N PHE A 51 -4.38 0.68 11.03
CA PHE A 51 -3.61 -0.50 11.42
C PHE A 51 -4.37 -1.42 12.39
N MET A 52 -5.19 -0.86 13.29
CA MET A 52 -6.08 -1.67 14.13
C MET A 52 -7.11 -2.44 13.29
N LEU A 53 -7.72 -1.80 12.30
CA LEU A 53 -8.66 -2.47 11.38
C LEU A 53 -7.97 -3.64 10.68
N VAL A 54 -6.73 -3.45 10.26
CA VAL A 54 -5.97 -4.43 9.48
C VAL A 54 -5.58 -5.63 10.33
N GLY A 55 -5.08 -5.39 11.55
CA GLY A 55 -4.87 -6.47 12.52
C GLY A 55 -6.17 -7.20 12.87
N GLY A 56 -7.31 -6.49 12.91
CA GLY A 56 -8.63 -7.10 13.08
C GLY A 56 -9.05 -7.99 11.90
N VAL A 57 -8.81 -7.54 10.67
CA VAL A 57 -9.08 -8.32 9.45
C VAL A 57 -8.20 -9.56 9.39
N GLU A 58 -6.92 -9.45 9.75
CA GLU A 58 -5.98 -10.57 9.86
C GLU A 58 -6.46 -11.59 10.91
N GLY A 59 -6.80 -11.12 12.11
CA GLY A 59 -7.32 -11.96 13.19
C GLY A 59 -8.68 -12.61 12.90
N SER A 60 -9.47 -12.04 11.98
CA SER A 60 -10.80 -12.55 11.60
C SER A 60 -10.78 -13.75 10.66
N LYS A 61 -9.59 -14.16 10.16
CA LYS A 61 -9.44 -15.19 9.10
C LYS A 61 -10.14 -14.84 7.78
N PHE A 62 -10.60 -13.60 7.59
CA PHE A 62 -11.14 -13.12 6.30
C PHE A 62 -10.13 -13.29 5.16
N LEU A 63 -8.84 -13.18 5.48
CA LEU A 63 -7.74 -13.39 4.54
C LEU A 63 -7.61 -14.86 4.09
N GLU A 64 -7.89 -15.82 4.98
CA GLU A 64 -8.00 -17.24 4.62
C GLU A 64 -9.18 -17.46 3.66
N TYR A 65 -10.30 -16.77 3.87
CA TYR A 65 -11.44 -16.76 2.94
C TYR A 65 -11.09 -16.17 1.57
N LEU A 66 -10.31 -15.09 1.49
CA LEU A 66 -9.83 -14.55 0.21
C LEU A 66 -8.90 -15.53 -0.52
N GLY A 67 -8.03 -16.24 0.23
CA GLY A 67 -7.24 -17.35 -0.31
C GLY A 67 -8.12 -18.42 -0.97
N GLN A 68 -9.27 -18.75 -0.38
CA GLN A 68 -10.23 -19.70 -0.97
C GLN A 68 -10.88 -19.19 -2.27
N PHE A 69 -10.90 -17.88 -2.55
CA PHE A 69 -11.33 -17.35 -3.85
C PHE A 69 -10.22 -17.38 -4.91
N LEU A 70 -8.95 -17.30 -4.48
CA LEU A 70 -7.79 -17.36 -5.36
C LEU A 70 -7.40 -18.80 -5.73
N VAL A 71 -7.55 -19.75 -4.80
CA VAL A 71 -7.21 -21.16 -4.98
C VAL A 71 -7.92 -21.81 -6.19
N PRO A 72 -9.24 -21.64 -6.41
CA PRO A 72 -9.94 -22.18 -7.58
C PRO A 72 -9.49 -21.56 -8.92
N LEU A 73 -8.85 -20.39 -8.90
CA LEU A 73 -8.24 -19.76 -10.08
C LEU A 73 -6.80 -20.23 -10.31
N LEU A 74 -6.18 -20.88 -9.33
CA LEU A 74 -4.79 -21.35 -9.36
C LEU A 74 -4.69 -22.86 -9.54
N ILE A 75 -5.66 -23.59 -9.01
CA ILE A 75 -5.66 -25.05 -8.89
C ILE A 75 -6.91 -25.60 -9.55
N ASP A 76 -6.75 -26.60 -10.41
CA ASP A 76 -7.88 -27.32 -10.99
C ASP A 76 -8.64 -28.04 -9.85
N PRO A 77 -9.93 -27.76 -9.63
CA PRO A 77 -10.68 -28.33 -8.52
C PRO A 77 -10.90 -29.85 -8.64
N ILE A 78 -10.60 -30.44 -9.79
CA ILE A 78 -10.74 -31.88 -10.08
C ILE A 78 -9.40 -32.59 -9.93
N THR A 79 -8.30 -32.01 -10.41
CA THR A 79 -6.97 -32.67 -10.37
C THR A 79 -6.11 -32.24 -9.18
N GLY A 80 -6.38 -31.09 -8.56
CA GLY A 80 -5.53 -30.53 -7.50
C GLY A 80 -4.19 -30.01 -7.99
N ASP A 81 -3.97 -30.01 -9.32
CA ASP A 81 -2.75 -29.51 -9.95
C ASP A 81 -2.86 -28.02 -10.27
N VAL A 82 -1.71 -27.34 -10.29
CA VAL A 82 -1.62 -25.94 -10.71
C VAL A 82 -1.97 -25.84 -12.19
N ILE A 83 -2.92 -24.98 -12.53
CA ILE A 83 -3.32 -24.74 -13.93
C ILE A 83 -2.21 -23.91 -14.61
N GLN A 84 -1.15 -24.57 -15.08
CA GLN A 84 0.01 -23.90 -15.69
C GLN A 84 -0.37 -23.04 -16.90
N GLU A 85 -1.34 -23.47 -17.71
CA GLU A 85 -1.82 -22.71 -18.88
C GLU A 85 -2.47 -21.36 -18.49
N ASN A 86 -2.96 -21.22 -17.24
CA ASN A 86 -3.62 -20.00 -16.76
C ASN A 86 -2.81 -19.23 -15.70
N PHE A 87 -1.63 -19.71 -15.30
CA PHE A 87 -0.90 -19.10 -14.18
C PHE A 87 -0.57 -17.61 -14.41
N MET A 88 -0.19 -17.24 -15.64
CA MET A 88 0.00 -15.85 -16.04
C MET A 88 -1.28 -15.01 -15.91
N ILE A 89 -2.41 -15.56 -16.39
CA ILE A 89 -3.71 -14.87 -16.33
C ILE A 89 -4.11 -14.67 -14.87
N THR A 90 -3.87 -15.65 -14.00
CA THR A 90 -4.17 -15.55 -12.58
C THR A 90 -3.29 -14.52 -11.88
N CYS A 91 -1.99 -14.45 -12.21
CA CYS A 91 -1.11 -13.39 -11.73
C CYS A 91 -1.60 -12.00 -12.17
N ILE A 92 -2.01 -11.84 -13.42
CA ILE A 92 -2.57 -10.57 -13.93
C ILE A 92 -3.90 -10.25 -13.25
N ALA A 93 -4.79 -11.22 -13.07
CA ALA A 93 -6.05 -11.03 -12.35
C ALA A 93 -5.82 -10.58 -10.90
N LEU A 94 -4.85 -11.20 -10.21
CA LEU A 94 -4.43 -10.78 -8.88
C LEU A 94 -3.96 -9.32 -8.87
N MET A 95 -3.17 -8.90 -9.85
CA MET A 95 -2.70 -7.51 -9.98
C MET A 95 -3.87 -6.53 -10.07
N TRP A 96 -4.90 -6.83 -10.88
CA TRP A 96 -6.07 -5.97 -11.03
C TRP A 96 -6.94 -5.93 -9.76
N VAL A 97 -7.17 -7.08 -9.12
CA VAL A 97 -7.90 -7.14 -7.84
C VAL A 97 -7.16 -6.36 -6.77
N ALA A 98 -5.84 -6.57 -6.65
CA ALA A 98 -4.98 -5.85 -5.72
C ALA A 98 -5.02 -4.34 -5.96
N ALA A 99 -5.07 -3.90 -7.22
CA ALA A 99 -5.14 -2.49 -7.55
C ALA A 99 -6.47 -1.85 -7.16
N ILE A 100 -7.60 -2.52 -7.42
CA ILE A 100 -8.93 -2.03 -7.04
C ILE A 100 -9.06 -1.98 -5.52
N MET A 101 -8.62 -3.02 -4.82
CA MET A 101 -8.65 -3.07 -3.36
C MET A 101 -7.73 -2.01 -2.75
N SER A 102 -6.52 -1.83 -3.30
CA SER A 102 -5.59 -0.78 -2.86
C SER A 102 -6.05 0.64 -3.21
N ALA A 103 -6.99 0.81 -4.13
CA ALA A 103 -7.63 2.10 -4.35
C ALA A 103 -8.56 2.47 -3.18
N ALA A 104 -9.07 1.50 -2.42
CA ALA A 104 -9.94 1.72 -1.26
C ALA A 104 -9.20 1.60 0.09
N ILE A 105 -8.18 0.75 0.14
CA ILE A 105 -7.39 0.42 1.33
C ILE A 105 -5.94 0.84 1.08
N ASP A 106 -5.26 1.37 2.09
CA ASP A 106 -3.84 1.70 1.97
C ASP A 106 -3.00 0.49 1.53
N ASN A 107 -1.93 0.77 0.78
CA ASN A 107 -1.06 -0.24 0.21
C ASN A 107 -0.34 -1.10 1.26
N ILE A 108 0.15 -0.49 2.35
CA ILE A 108 0.90 -1.18 3.40
C ILE A 108 0.07 -2.30 4.05
N PRO A 109 -1.13 -2.01 4.60
CA PRO A 109 -1.91 -3.05 5.24
C PRO A 109 -2.46 -4.09 4.28
N PHE A 110 -2.83 -3.68 3.06
CA PHE A 110 -3.31 -4.63 2.06
C PHE A 110 -2.19 -5.61 1.64
N THR A 111 -0.97 -5.12 1.43
CA THR A 111 0.18 -5.99 1.16
C THR A 111 0.50 -6.90 2.35
N ALA A 112 0.49 -6.38 3.58
CA ALA A 112 0.74 -7.18 4.78
C ALA A 112 -0.26 -8.35 4.89
N ALA A 113 -1.52 -8.11 4.57
CA ALA A 113 -2.56 -9.13 4.52
C ALA A 113 -2.35 -10.18 3.42
N MET A 114 -1.81 -9.78 2.27
CA MET A 114 -1.62 -10.67 1.12
C MET A 114 -0.34 -11.51 1.20
N ILE A 115 0.70 -11.06 1.92
CA ILE A 115 1.97 -11.80 2.07
C ILE A 115 1.74 -13.23 2.62
N PRO A 116 1.03 -13.43 3.74
CA PRO A 116 0.76 -14.78 4.25
C PRO A 116 -0.04 -15.66 3.28
N ILE A 117 -0.98 -15.07 2.52
CA ILE A 117 -1.77 -15.79 1.53
C ILE A 117 -0.86 -16.32 0.42
N ILE A 118 0.01 -15.46 -0.13
CA ILE A 118 0.96 -15.88 -1.17
C ILE A 118 1.95 -16.92 -0.60
N ALA A 119 2.47 -16.73 0.61
CA ALA A 119 3.37 -17.70 1.25
C ALA A 119 2.71 -19.08 1.46
N SER A 120 1.39 -19.14 1.70
CA SER A 120 0.68 -20.42 1.79
C SER A 120 0.63 -21.18 0.47
N LEU A 121 0.69 -20.48 -0.67
CA LEU A 121 0.79 -21.09 -2.00
C LEU A 121 2.20 -21.64 -2.28
N GLU A 122 3.23 -21.00 -1.74
CA GLU A 122 4.61 -21.51 -1.80
C GLU A 122 4.73 -22.86 -1.08
N ALA A 123 4.04 -23.02 0.06
CA ALA A 123 4.07 -24.24 0.86
C ALA A 123 3.48 -25.47 0.13
N ILE A 124 2.64 -25.26 -0.89
CA ILE A 124 2.09 -26.32 -1.75
C ILE A 124 2.84 -26.47 -3.08
N GLY A 125 4.00 -25.81 -3.23
CA GLY A 125 4.89 -25.95 -4.37
C GLY A 125 4.65 -24.98 -5.54
N VAL A 126 3.82 -23.94 -5.36
CA VAL A 126 3.62 -22.90 -6.38
C VAL A 126 4.80 -21.93 -6.35
N ASN A 127 5.35 -21.59 -7.52
CA ASN A 127 6.33 -20.51 -7.62
C ASN A 127 5.63 -19.15 -7.41
N ILE A 128 5.90 -18.51 -6.29
CA ILE A 128 5.25 -17.26 -5.90
C ILE A 128 5.87 -15.99 -6.49
N ALA A 129 6.99 -16.09 -7.20
CA ALA A 129 7.74 -14.92 -7.68
C ALA A 129 6.86 -13.98 -8.52
N ALA A 130 6.17 -14.53 -9.52
CA ALA A 130 5.27 -13.76 -10.38
C ALA A 130 4.07 -13.18 -9.60
N LEU A 131 3.55 -13.91 -8.61
CA LEU A 131 2.47 -13.44 -7.74
C LEU A 131 2.92 -12.25 -6.89
N CYS A 132 4.14 -12.29 -6.35
CA CYS A 132 4.73 -11.19 -5.59
C CYS A 132 4.94 -9.94 -6.46
N TRP A 133 5.44 -10.09 -7.68
CA TRP A 133 5.59 -8.98 -8.62
C TRP A 133 4.24 -8.38 -9.04
N CYS A 134 3.27 -9.23 -9.38
CA CYS A 134 1.92 -8.78 -9.71
C CYS A 134 1.22 -8.09 -8.53
N LEU A 135 1.38 -8.58 -7.31
CA LEU A 135 0.87 -7.92 -6.11
C LEU A 135 1.53 -6.54 -5.95
N ALA A 136 2.86 -6.46 -6.03
CA ALA A 136 3.59 -5.20 -5.87
C ALA A 136 3.18 -4.15 -6.92
N LEU A 137 3.06 -4.56 -8.19
CA LEU A 137 2.59 -3.69 -9.27
C LEU A 137 1.14 -3.27 -9.07
N GLY A 138 0.26 -4.21 -8.72
CA GLY A 138 -1.16 -3.95 -8.53
C GLY A 138 -1.42 -2.96 -7.41
N VAL A 139 -0.87 -3.25 -6.23
CA VAL A 139 -0.99 -2.38 -5.05
C VAL A 139 -0.33 -1.02 -5.29
N GLY A 140 0.88 -1.01 -5.86
CA GLY A 140 1.63 0.23 -6.12
C GLY A 140 0.92 1.16 -7.08
N MET A 141 0.31 0.63 -8.13
CA MET A 141 -0.45 1.45 -9.09
C MET A 141 -1.85 1.79 -8.57
N GLY A 142 -2.50 0.84 -7.89
CA GLY A 142 -3.85 0.96 -7.33
C GLY A 142 -4.01 2.09 -6.31
N GLY A 143 -2.99 2.29 -5.46
CA GLY A 143 -2.99 3.36 -4.46
C GLY A 143 -3.18 4.77 -5.04
N ASN A 144 -2.93 4.97 -6.35
CA ASN A 144 -3.16 6.27 -7.02
C ASN A 144 -4.63 6.52 -7.39
N GLY A 145 -5.48 5.47 -7.38
CA GLY A 145 -6.87 5.55 -7.84
C GLY A 145 -7.73 6.49 -7.00
N THR A 146 -7.47 6.58 -5.69
CA THR A 146 -8.19 7.49 -4.80
C THR A 146 -7.25 8.22 -3.84
N HIS A 147 -7.77 9.31 -3.28
CA HIS A 147 -7.10 10.09 -2.24
C HIS A 147 -6.81 9.34 -0.93
N ILE A 148 -7.46 8.19 -0.66
CA ILE A 148 -7.22 7.37 0.55
C ILE A 148 -6.38 6.12 0.29
N GLY A 149 -6.12 5.79 -0.98
CA GLY A 149 -5.41 4.56 -1.36
C GLY A 149 -3.92 4.54 -1.00
N SER A 150 -3.36 5.68 -0.59
CA SER A 150 -2.01 5.75 -0.01
C SER A 150 -1.93 6.80 1.09
N THR A 151 -1.12 6.51 2.11
CA THR A 151 -0.71 7.44 3.16
C THR A 151 -0.23 8.81 2.60
N ALA A 152 0.53 8.80 1.51
CA ALA A 152 1.02 10.02 0.86
C ALA A 152 -0.12 10.86 0.25
N ASN A 153 -1.17 10.22 -0.27
CA ASN A 153 -2.33 10.89 -0.84
C ASN A 153 -3.15 11.57 0.26
N VAL A 154 -3.37 10.89 1.38
CA VAL A 154 -4.07 11.47 2.54
C VAL A 154 -3.29 12.66 3.10
N TYR A 155 -1.96 12.56 3.15
CA TYR A 155 -1.10 13.65 3.59
C TYR A 155 -1.24 14.88 2.70
N ILE A 156 -1.11 14.75 1.38
CA ILE A 156 -1.19 15.90 0.47
C ILE A 156 -2.60 16.52 0.46
N VAL A 157 -3.67 15.72 0.61
CA VAL A 157 -5.03 16.24 0.77
C VAL A 157 -5.15 17.04 2.07
N THR A 158 -4.63 16.51 3.18
CA THR A 158 -4.63 17.21 4.47
C THR A 158 -3.88 18.55 4.40
N VAL A 159 -2.71 18.58 3.76
CA VAL A 159 -1.92 19.80 3.53
C VAL A 159 -2.67 20.79 2.63
N SER A 160 -3.31 20.29 1.57
CA SER A 160 -4.11 21.09 0.64
C SER A 160 -5.33 21.71 1.32
N GLU A 161 -6.04 20.96 2.15
CA GLU A 161 -7.14 21.49 2.97
C GLU A 161 -6.67 22.54 3.97
N LYS A 162 -5.49 22.34 4.58
CA LYS A 162 -4.88 23.34 5.47
C LYS A 162 -4.59 24.63 4.72
N LEU A 163 -3.98 24.55 3.54
CA LEU A 163 -3.66 25.71 2.70
C LEU A 163 -4.93 26.47 2.27
N ALA A 164 -5.99 25.75 1.93
CA ALA A 164 -7.27 26.33 1.57
C ALA A 164 -7.88 27.14 2.72
N LYS A 165 -7.81 26.59 3.96
CA LYS A 165 -8.29 27.27 5.17
C LYS A 165 -7.46 28.51 5.51
N THR A 166 -6.12 28.44 5.44
CA THR A 166 -5.25 29.58 5.79
C THR A 166 -5.30 30.71 4.77
N THR A 167 -5.50 30.38 3.49
CA THR A 167 -5.56 31.38 2.40
C THR A 167 -6.98 31.91 2.17
N GLY A 168 -8.00 31.31 2.81
CA GLY A 168 -9.40 31.63 2.57
C GLY A 168 -9.90 31.28 1.17
N ASN A 169 -9.16 30.45 0.43
CA ASN A 169 -9.51 30.04 -0.93
C ASN A 169 -9.85 28.53 -0.97
N PRO A 170 -11.14 28.17 -1.05
CA PRO A 170 -11.57 26.76 -1.05
C PRO A 170 -11.16 25.99 -2.31
N ASP A 171 -10.82 26.66 -3.41
CA ASP A 171 -10.41 26.00 -4.67
C ASP A 171 -9.05 25.30 -4.56
N LEU A 172 -8.27 25.62 -3.52
CA LEU A 172 -6.99 24.98 -3.23
C LEU A 172 -7.15 23.61 -2.58
N ALA A 173 -8.34 23.27 -2.07
CA ALA A 173 -8.62 21.99 -1.41
C ALA A 173 -8.85 20.88 -2.45
N ILE A 174 -8.05 19.82 -2.38
CA ILE A 174 -8.22 18.66 -3.25
C ILE A 174 -9.36 17.79 -2.71
N THR A 175 -10.49 17.83 -3.41
CA THR A 175 -11.65 16.99 -3.05
C THR A 175 -11.47 15.54 -3.56
N PRO A 176 -12.18 14.57 -2.95
CA PRO A 176 -12.18 13.18 -3.41
C PRO A 176 -12.51 13.03 -4.90
N TYR A 177 -13.45 13.84 -5.39
CA TYR A 177 -13.86 13.83 -6.80
C TYR A 177 -12.75 14.39 -7.71
N THR A 178 -12.12 15.50 -7.33
CA THR A 178 -11.00 16.09 -8.09
C THR A 178 -9.84 15.11 -8.20
N TRP A 179 -9.55 14.38 -7.11
CA TRP A 179 -8.54 13.31 -7.13
C TRP A 179 -8.97 12.18 -8.07
N ALA A 180 -10.14 11.57 -7.85
CA ALA A 180 -10.60 10.41 -8.62
C ALA A 180 -10.66 10.70 -10.12
N LYS A 181 -11.07 11.91 -10.53
CA LYS A 181 -11.12 12.33 -11.93
C LYS A 181 -9.75 12.29 -12.63
N LYS A 182 -8.64 12.46 -11.89
CA LYS A 182 -7.28 12.39 -12.42
C LYS A 182 -6.59 11.06 -12.09
N GLY A 183 -6.77 10.57 -10.87
CA GLY A 183 -6.16 9.35 -10.33
C GLY A 183 -6.66 8.08 -10.99
N LEU A 184 -7.98 7.92 -11.19
CA LEU A 184 -8.53 6.70 -11.80
C LEU A 184 -8.06 6.50 -13.26
N PRO A 185 -8.06 7.52 -14.15
CA PRO A 185 -7.50 7.35 -15.49
C PRO A 185 -6.01 6.99 -15.48
N VAL A 186 -5.23 7.60 -14.59
CA VAL A 186 -3.79 7.30 -14.46
C VAL A 186 -3.59 5.87 -13.96
N MET A 187 -4.34 5.44 -12.94
CA MET A 187 -4.30 4.08 -12.41
C MET A 187 -4.63 3.05 -13.50
N ILE A 188 -5.69 3.26 -14.28
CA ILE A 188 -6.06 2.32 -15.36
C ILE A 188 -4.95 2.27 -16.42
N LEU A 189 -4.41 3.42 -16.83
CA LEU A 189 -3.35 3.49 -17.83
C LEU A 189 -2.08 2.78 -17.35
N THR A 190 -1.66 3.00 -16.10
CA THR A 190 -0.49 2.31 -15.55
C THR A 190 -0.72 0.82 -15.36
N LEU A 191 -1.93 0.39 -14.97
CA LEU A 191 -2.26 -1.04 -14.90
C LEU A 191 -2.25 -1.73 -16.26
N ILE A 192 -2.69 -1.05 -17.32
CA ILE A 192 -2.58 -1.58 -18.69
C ILE A 192 -1.10 -1.73 -19.07
N ILE A 193 -0.26 -0.75 -18.77
CA ILE A 193 1.19 -0.83 -19.01
C ILE A 193 1.80 -2.00 -18.22
N CYS A 194 1.48 -2.13 -16.94
CA CYS A 194 1.94 -3.25 -16.11
C CYS A 194 1.45 -4.60 -16.65
N THR A 195 0.22 -4.67 -17.17
CA THR A 195 -0.32 -5.89 -17.81
C THR A 195 0.49 -6.26 -19.04
N ILE A 196 0.82 -5.28 -19.90
CA ILE A 196 1.65 -5.51 -21.09
C ILE A 196 3.05 -5.99 -20.67
N VAL A 197 3.68 -5.31 -19.71
CA VAL A 197 5.02 -5.69 -19.22
C VAL A 197 5.03 -7.09 -18.63
N MET A 198 4.05 -7.44 -17.80
CA MET A 198 3.93 -8.76 -17.21
C MET A 198 3.68 -9.83 -18.28
N TYR A 199 2.86 -9.53 -19.29
CA TYR A 199 2.61 -10.44 -20.40
C TYR A 199 3.86 -10.68 -21.26
N THR A 200 4.64 -9.64 -21.57
CA THR A 200 5.82 -9.76 -22.44
C THR A 200 7.04 -10.33 -21.73
N PHE A 201 7.20 -10.09 -20.43
CA PHE A 201 8.37 -10.51 -19.64
C PHE A 201 8.01 -11.53 -18.58
N PHE A 202 6.91 -12.29 -18.76
CA PHE A 202 6.41 -13.22 -17.75
C PHE A 202 7.48 -14.22 -17.30
N ASP A 203 8.20 -14.81 -18.26
CA ASP A 203 9.24 -15.81 -17.99
C ASP A 203 10.36 -15.27 -17.08
N TYR A 204 10.64 -13.97 -17.13
CA TYR A 204 11.61 -13.32 -16.25
C TYR A 204 11.05 -13.16 -14.83
N TYR A 205 9.81 -12.70 -14.70
CA TYR A 205 9.16 -12.51 -13.40
C TYR A 205 8.74 -13.83 -12.72
N ALA A 206 8.59 -14.89 -13.50
CA ALA A 206 8.29 -16.24 -13.03
C ALA A 206 9.54 -17.02 -12.58
N GLN A 207 10.75 -16.48 -12.75
CA GLN A 207 11.94 -17.10 -12.19
C GLN A 207 11.83 -17.13 -10.66
N PRO A 208 12.13 -18.26 -10.00
CA PRO A 208 12.07 -18.35 -8.56
C PRO A 208 12.97 -17.27 -7.95
N LEU A 209 12.44 -16.58 -6.94
CA LEU A 209 13.20 -15.59 -6.17
C LEU A 209 14.35 -16.35 -5.50
N GLY A 210 15.56 -16.23 -6.07
CA GLY A 210 16.72 -16.96 -5.60
C GLY A 210 16.97 -16.67 -4.12
N VAL A 211 17.13 -17.75 -3.34
CA VAL A 211 17.86 -17.73 -2.07
C VAL A 211 19.34 -17.85 -2.38
#